data_AF-A0A7C1HXS0-F1
#
_entry.id   AF-A0A7C1HXS0-F1
#
_cell.length_a   1.000
_cell.length_b   1.000
_cell.length_c   1.000
_cell.angle_alpha   90.00
_cell.angle_beta   90.00
_cell.angle_gamma   90.00
#
_symmetry.space_group_name_H-M   'P 1'
#
loop_
_entity.id
_entity.type
_entity.pdbx_description
1 polymer ?
#
loop_
_entity_poly.entity_id
_entity_poly.type
_entity_poly.pdbx_seq_one_letter_code
_entity_poly.pdbx_strand_id
1 'polypeptide(L)'
;MAKLVTDVVCPFCGTLCDDLEVGVSDDGTKILEVYNACAIGAEKFLHSQAKDRVTRPRMKQEDGSWKEISYDEAVEYTATTLAAARKPLMYGWSSTNCEAQAIGTEIGEMVGAVMDNTATVCHGTTLIAVQDVGVPSCTLGEILNRADRIVFWGCNPAHAHPRHMSRYSIFPRGFFTGKGAKGRKMVVVDPRVTDTAKTADIHLQVEQGRDYELLTALRVAFKGEWLPDTVAGIPKKTIYEVADIMKSGRFGIIFFGMGVTQSLSKNHNIDQAICVTRDLNEYTKWNIMPMRGHYNVTGSGEVWGWLHGFPFALDLSRGFARYNPGDTTSNDLLVRDEVDAVFVIGSDPGAHFPNSSVKKIWDLPSICIDPHLTPTTAVCKLHVPVAFVGVETGGCAYRMDNVPIECRKVVDPPEGMLTDLEFLERVTARVRELKGA
;
A
#
# COMPACT_ATOMS: atom_id res chain seq x y z
N MET A 1 -4.07 -30.59 -21.30
CA MET A 1 -4.29 -29.23 -21.80
C MET A 1 -4.26 -28.32 -20.60
N ALA A 2 -3.41 -27.27 -20.65
CA ALA A 2 -3.32 -26.30 -19.57
C ALA A 2 -4.72 -25.80 -19.19
N LYS A 3 -5.05 -25.85 -17.91
CA LYS A 3 -6.30 -25.32 -17.38
C LYS A 3 -6.14 -23.82 -17.24
N LEU A 4 -7.09 -23.05 -17.77
CA LEU A 4 -7.09 -21.60 -17.62
C LEU A 4 -7.96 -21.23 -16.41
N VAL A 5 -7.39 -20.46 -15.48
CA VAL A 5 -8.12 -19.85 -14.36
C VAL A 5 -8.36 -18.38 -14.71
N THR A 6 -9.62 -17.97 -14.82
CA THR A 6 -10.01 -16.60 -15.20
C THR A 6 -10.38 -15.75 -13.99
N ASP A 7 -10.53 -14.44 -14.22
CA ASP A 7 -10.98 -13.48 -13.21
C ASP A 7 -10.09 -13.48 -11.95
N VAL A 8 -8.79 -13.69 -12.16
CA VAL A 8 -7.79 -13.75 -11.10
C VAL A 8 -7.42 -12.34 -10.66
N VAL A 9 -7.34 -12.16 -9.34
CA VAL A 9 -6.93 -10.89 -8.72
C VAL A 9 -5.41 -10.83 -8.60
N CYS A 10 -4.81 -9.73 -9.03
CA CYS A 10 -3.38 -9.48 -8.98
C CYS A 10 -2.96 -8.96 -7.60
N PRO A 11 -2.15 -9.72 -6.84
CA PRO A 11 -1.79 -9.35 -5.47
C PRO A 11 -0.56 -8.44 -5.41
N PHE A 12 -0.39 -7.48 -6.33
CA PHE A 12 0.81 -6.60 -6.36
C PHE A 12 0.55 -5.17 -5.87
N CYS A 13 -0.01 -4.31 -6.73
CA CYS A 13 -0.25 -2.89 -6.42
C CYS A 13 -1.73 -2.61 -6.13
N GLY A 14 -2.04 -1.45 -5.56
CA GLY A 14 -3.38 -1.01 -5.21
C GLY A 14 -4.33 -0.79 -6.40
N THR A 15 -3.88 -1.04 -7.64
CA THR A 15 -4.78 -1.15 -8.81
C THR A 15 -5.64 -2.41 -8.73
N LEU A 16 -5.17 -3.43 -7.99
CA LEU A 16 -5.86 -4.70 -7.70
C LEU A 16 -6.59 -5.24 -8.94
N CYS A 17 -5.81 -5.57 -9.97
CA CYS A 17 -6.41 -6.00 -11.24
C CYS A 17 -7.11 -7.34 -11.08
N ASP A 18 -8.34 -7.46 -11.55
CA ASP A 18 -9.27 -8.57 -11.32
C ASP A 18 -9.66 -9.30 -12.62
N ASP A 19 -8.90 -9.10 -13.69
CA ASP A 19 -9.12 -9.64 -15.03
C ASP A 19 -7.91 -10.45 -15.54
N LEU A 20 -7.07 -10.95 -14.63
CA LEU A 20 -5.96 -11.82 -15.02
C LEU A 20 -6.50 -13.19 -15.41
N GLU A 21 -5.82 -13.81 -16.36
CA GLU A 21 -6.02 -15.22 -16.71
C GLU A 21 -4.70 -15.95 -16.47
N VAL A 22 -4.74 -17.07 -15.75
CA VAL A 22 -3.55 -17.83 -15.38
C VAL A 22 -3.64 -19.23 -15.95
N GLY A 23 -2.72 -19.57 -16.84
CA GLY A 23 -2.58 -20.92 -17.37
C GLY A 23 -1.85 -21.80 -16.39
N VAL A 24 -2.49 -22.87 -15.92
CA VAL A 24 -1.90 -23.86 -15.00
C VAL A 24 -1.73 -25.22 -15.68
N SER A 25 -0.76 -26.02 -15.23
CA SER A 25 -0.54 -27.38 -15.69
C SER A 25 -1.76 -28.28 -15.46
N ASP A 26 -1.85 -29.39 -16.21
CA ASP A 26 -2.98 -30.33 -16.17
C ASP A 26 -3.26 -30.88 -14.76
N ASP A 27 -2.21 -31.04 -13.95
CA ASP A 27 -2.25 -31.49 -12.55
C ASP A 27 -2.54 -30.34 -11.55
N GLY A 28 -2.64 -29.09 -12.02
CA GLY A 28 -2.91 -27.90 -11.21
C GLY A 28 -1.73 -27.43 -10.34
N THR A 29 -0.54 -28.00 -10.52
CA THR A 29 0.60 -27.75 -9.60
C THR A 29 1.50 -26.61 -10.03
N LYS A 30 1.45 -26.18 -11.30
CA LYS A 30 2.37 -25.18 -11.85
C LYS A 30 1.67 -24.08 -12.62
N ILE A 31 2.05 -22.83 -12.37
CA ILE A 31 1.70 -21.70 -13.24
C ILE A 31 2.65 -21.68 -14.42
N LEU A 32 2.08 -21.71 -15.62
CA LEU A 32 2.82 -21.73 -16.89
C LEU A 32 2.90 -20.33 -17.49
N GLU A 33 1.76 -19.63 -17.56
CA GLU A 33 1.64 -18.32 -18.19
C GLU A 33 0.61 -17.46 -17.45
N VAL A 34 0.79 -16.13 -17.52
CA VAL A 34 -0.09 -15.14 -16.89
C VAL A 34 -0.45 -14.09 -17.92
N TYR A 35 -1.72 -14.05 -18.31
CA TYR A 35 -2.25 -13.08 -19.26
C TYR A 35 -2.88 -11.89 -18.55
N ASN A 36 -2.98 -10.77 -19.28
CA ASN A 36 -3.47 -9.48 -18.80
C ASN A 36 -2.70 -8.87 -17.61
N ALA A 37 -1.72 -9.54 -16.99
CA ALA A 37 -0.85 -8.92 -16.00
C ALA A 37 0.14 -7.93 -16.66
N CYS A 38 0.54 -6.90 -15.92
CA CYS A 38 1.76 -6.16 -16.28
C CYS A 38 3.00 -7.00 -15.91
N ALA A 39 4.18 -6.59 -16.37
CA ALA A 39 5.43 -7.29 -16.07
C ALA A 39 5.59 -7.60 -14.57
N ILE A 40 5.32 -6.63 -13.69
CA ILE A 40 5.46 -6.82 -12.25
C ILE A 40 4.42 -7.81 -11.69
N GLY A 41 3.20 -7.75 -12.19
CA GLY A 41 2.15 -8.69 -11.81
C GLY A 41 2.48 -10.12 -12.24
N ALA A 42 2.89 -10.29 -13.50
CA ALA A 42 3.28 -11.59 -14.05
C ALA A 42 4.44 -12.21 -13.27
N GLU A 43 5.48 -11.41 -12.99
CA GLU A 43 6.61 -11.84 -12.17
C GLU A 43 6.16 -12.28 -10.77
N LYS A 44 5.24 -11.57 -10.12
CA LYS A 44 4.76 -11.99 -8.78
C LYS A 44 4.12 -13.39 -8.79
N PHE A 45 3.35 -13.73 -9.81
CA PHE A 45 2.79 -15.07 -9.96
C PHE A 45 3.86 -16.13 -10.25
N LEU A 46 4.76 -15.85 -11.21
CA LEU A 46 5.82 -16.80 -11.58
C LEU A 46 6.83 -17.02 -10.44
N HIS A 47 7.10 -15.98 -9.65
CA HIS A 47 8.04 -16.03 -8.53
C HIS A 47 7.53 -16.85 -7.34
N SER A 48 6.23 -17.15 -7.26
CA SER A 48 5.71 -18.14 -6.30
C SER A 48 6.34 -19.53 -6.47
N GLN A 49 6.81 -19.85 -7.68
CA GLN A 49 7.51 -21.10 -8.01
C GLN A 49 9.02 -20.92 -8.16
N ALA A 50 9.59 -19.85 -7.60
CA ALA A 50 11.03 -19.60 -7.67
C ALA A 50 11.82 -20.72 -6.98
N LYS A 51 12.95 -21.12 -7.57
CA LYS A 51 13.76 -22.24 -7.10
C LYS A 51 14.43 -21.99 -5.74
N ASP A 52 14.65 -20.72 -5.42
CA ASP A 52 15.24 -20.23 -4.18
C ASP A 52 14.18 -19.87 -3.11
N ARG A 53 12.90 -20.18 -3.35
CA ARG A 53 11.84 -20.02 -2.37
C ARG A 53 12.09 -20.95 -1.17
N VAL A 54 12.04 -20.36 0.02
CA VAL A 54 12.15 -21.11 1.28
C VAL A 54 10.81 -21.77 1.58
N THR A 55 10.82 -23.07 1.88
CA THR A 55 9.58 -23.84 2.12
C THR A 55 9.38 -24.23 3.58
N ARG A 56 10.41 -24.08 4.43
CA ARG A 56 10.35 -24.40 5.86
C ARG A 56 10.81 -23.23 6.73
N PRO A 57 10.21 -23.04 7.93
CA PRO A 57 10.70 -22.06 8.89
C PRO A 57 12.17 -22.30 9.25
N ARG A 58 12.87 -21.23 9.60
CA ARG A 58 14.29 -21.29 9.96
C ARG A 58 14.65 -20.25 11.01
N MET A 59 15.56 -20.62 11.90
CA MET A 59 16.04 -19.81 13.00
C MET A 59 17.52 -19.49 12.84
N LYS A 60 17.88 -18.22 13.05
CA LYS A 60 19.26 -17.76 13.04
C LYS A 60 19.98 -18.25 14.29
N GLN A 61 21.16 -18.83 14.11
CA GLN A 61 22.02 -19.32 15.18
C GLN A 61 23.01 -18.23 15.62
N GLU A 62 23.62 -18.40 16.79
CA GLU A 62 24.60 -17.43 17.34
C GLU A 62 25.83 -17.25 16.45
N ASP A 63 26.23 -18.29 15.71
CA ASP A 63 27.34 -18.25 14.74
C ASP A 63 26.97 -17.57 13.40
N GLY A 64 25.72 -17.11 13.26
CA GLY A 64 25.18 -16.48 12.06
C GLY A 64 24.62 -17.45 11.01
N SER A 65 24.72 -18.77 11.23
CA SER A 65 24.11 -19.78 10.35
C SER A 65 22.59 -19.86 10.53
N TRP A 66 21.91 -20.57 9.63
CA TRP A 66 20.46 -20.81 9.69
C TRP A 66 20.17 -22.29 9.90
N LYS A 67 19.29 -22.58 10.86
CA LYS A 67 18.78 -23.92 11.14
C LYS A 67 17.31 -24.01 10.75
N GLU A 68 16.94 -24.98 9.92
CA GLU A 68 15.53 -25.29 9.67
C GLU A 68 14.85 -25.80 10.95
N ILE A 69 13.61 -25.36 11.17
CA ILE A 69 12.78 -25.74 12.32
C ILE A 69 11.36 -26.08 11.84
N SER A 70 10.58 -26.72 12.71
CA SER A 70 9.16 -26.96 12.47
C SER A 70 8.32 -25.68 12.59
N TYR A 71 7.10 -25.70 12.03
CA TYR A 71 6.13 -24.62 12.28
C TYR A 71 5.74 -24.53 13.77
N ASP A 72 5.69 -25.65 14.49
CA ASP A 72 5.35 -25.63 15.92
C ASP A 72 6.45 -24.93 16.74
N GLU A 73 7.72 -25.16 16.43
CA GLU A 73 8.83 -24.39 17.04
C GLU A 73 8.79 -22.89 16.66
N ALA A 74 8.40 -22.57 15.42
CA ALA A 74 8.25 -21.18 14.97
C ALA A 74 7.08 -20.47 15.68
N VAL A 75 5.96 -21.16 15.87
CA VAL A 75 4.79 -20.68 16.64
C VAL A 75 5.20 -20.45 18.09
N GLU A 76 5.89 -21.41 18.72
CA GLU A 76 6.33 -21.29 20.12
C GLU A 76 7.25 -20.08 20.32
N TYR A 77 8.25 -19.91 19.44
CA TYR A 77 9.16 -18.77 19.51
C TYR A 77 8.41 -17.44 19.34
N THR A 78 7.51 -17.38 18.35
CA THR A 78 6.72 -16.17 18.07
C THR A 78 5.83 -15.80 19.25
N ALA A 79 5.05 -16.75 19.75
CA ALA A 79 4.12 -16.54 20.85
C ALA A 79 4.86 -16.17 22.15
N THR A 80 5.95 -16.86 22.48
CA THR A 80 6.75 -16.56 23.68
C THR A 80 7.40 -15.19 23.59
N THR A 81 7.96 -14.83 22.43
CA THR A 81 8.59 -13.52 22.21
C THR A 81 7.57 -12.40 22.39
N LEU A 82 6.40 -12.51 21.75
CA LEU A 82 5.36 -11.50 21.85
C LEU A 82 4.74 -11.44 23.25
N ALA A 83 4.51 -12.58 23.90
CA ALA A 83 3.93 -12.62 25.24
C ALA A 83 4.87 -12.07 26.33
N ALA A 84 6.18 -12.18 26.14
CA ALA A 84 7.19 -11.66 27.07
C ALA A 84 7.52 -10.17 26.85
N ALA A 85 7.30 -9.65 25.64
CA ALA A 85 7.55 -8.26 25.30
C ALA A 85 6.63 -7.30 26.07
N ARG A 86 7.16 -6.13 26.42
CA ARG A 86 6.41 -5.05 27.10
C ARG A 86 5.76 -4.10 26.10
N LYS A 87 6.40 -3.87 24.95
CA LYS A 87 5.90 -3.00 23.88
C LYS A 87 6.40 -3.55 22.53
N PRO A 88 5.87 -4.70 22.06
CA PRO A 88 6.25 -5.26 20.77
C PRO A 88 5.71 -4.39 19.62
N LEU A 89 6.50 -4.23 18.56
CA LEU A 89 6.07 -3.64 17.30
C LEU A 89 5.64 -4.74 16.33
N MET A 90 4.40 -4.68 15.82
CA MET A 90 3.92 -5.59 14.79
C MET A 90 3.63 -4.82 13.48
N TYR A 91 4.51 -4.98 12.50
CA TYR A 91 4.59 -4.16 11.29
C TYR A 91 4.32 -4.93 9.98
N GLY A 92 3.74 -4.25 9.00
CA GLY A 92 3.69 -4.69 7.59
C GLY A 92 2.28 -4.79 7.05
N TRP A 93 1.67 -5.98 7.13
CA TRP A 93 0.24 -6.30 6.90
C TRP A 93 -0.34 -6.05 5.51
N SER A 94 0.32 -5.21 4.70
CA SER A 94 -0.22 -4.68 3.45
C SER A 94 -0.14 -5.66 2.28
N SER A 95 0.53 -6.80 2.48
CA SER A 95 0.67 -7.87 1.49
C SER A 95 0.07 -9.21 1.94
N THR A 96 -0.88 -9.21 2.88
CA THR A 96 -1.72 -10.38 3.24
C THR A 96 -3.21 -10.03 3.11
N ASN A 97 -4.12 -10.96 3.41
CA ASN A 97 -5.57 -10.78 3.34
C ASN A 97 -6.16 -10.14 4.61
N CYS A 98 -7.43 -9.70 4.55
CA CYS A 98 -8.09 -9.03 5.68
C CYS A 98 -8.32 -9.95 6.88
N GLU A 99 -8.48 -11.25 6.65
CA GLU A 99 -8.66 -12.26 7.69
C GLU A 99 -7.41 -12.37 8.57
N ALA A 100 -6.23 -12.49 7.94
CA ALA A 100 -4.95 -12.48 8.64
C ALA A 100 -4.69 -11.15 9.36
N GLN A 101 -5.08 -10.02 8.75
CA GLN A 101 -5.00 -8.70 9.41
C GLN A 101 -5.85 -8.65 10.68
N ALA A 102 -7.05 -9.22 10.67
CA ALA A 102 -7.93 -9.27 11.84
C ALA A 102 -7.35 -10.15 12.96
N ILE A 103 -6.94 -11.40 12.65
CA ILE A 103 -6.34 -12.30 13.64
C ILE A 103 -5.03 -11.74 14.20
N GLY A 104 -4.18 -11.14 13.36
CA GLY A 104 -2.95 -10.49 13.80
C GLY A 104 -3.21 -9.33 14.78
N THR A 105 -4.33 -8.64 14.63
CA THR A 105 -4.76 -7.56 15.53
C THR A 105 -5.17 -8.11 16.90
N GLU A 106 -5.87 -9.24 16.93
CA GLU A 106 -6.23 -9.92 18.17
C GLU A 106 -4.98 -10.30 19.00
N ILE A 107 -3.92 -10.77 18.34
CA ILE A 107 -2.62 -11.01 19.00
C ILE A 107 -2.11 -9.70 19.60
N GLY A 108 -2.14 -8.61 18.83
CA GLY A 108 -1.73 -7.29 19.25
C GLY A 108 -2.46 -6.78 20.50
N GLU A 109 -3.76 -7.02 20.60
CA GLU A 109 -4.56 -6.69 21.79
C GLU A 109 -4.09 -7.46 23.03
N MET A 110 -3.87 -8.78 22.90
CA MET A 110 -3.46 -9.64 24.02
C MET A 110 -2.06 -9.31 24.55
N VAL A 111 -1.15 -8.88 23.67
CA VAL A 111 0.24 -8.60 24.05
C VAL A 111 0.54 -7.12 24.27
N GLY A 112 -0.44 -6.23 24.04
CA GLY A 112 -0.24 -4.78 24.16
C GLY A 112 0.72 -4.22 23.11
N ALA A 113 0.61 -4.69 21.87
CA ALA A 113 1.49 -4.29 20.77
C ALA A 113 1.23 -2.87 20.27
N VAL A 114 2.22 -2.31 19.58
CA VAL A 114 1.98 -1.28 18.59
C VAL A 114 1.77 -1.94 17.23
N MET A 115 0.58 -1.75 16.63
CA MET A 115 0.24 -2.24 15.30
C MET A 115 0.44 -1.11 14.28
N ASP A 116 1.23 -1.36 13.25
CA ASP A 116 1.46 -0.37 12.20
C ASP A 116 1.60 -1.05 10.83
N ASN A 117 1.15 -0.40 9.77
CA ASN A 117 1.19 -0.96 8.41
C ASN A 117 2.03 -0.06 7.49
N THR A 118 2.21 -0.48 6.24
CA THR A 118 3.04 0.28 5.28
C THR A 118 2.51 1.69 4.99
N ALA A 119 1.28 2.06 5.40
CA ALA A 119 0.80 3.43 5.28
C ALA A 119 1.75 4.41 5.98
N THR A 120 2.34 4.02 7.11
CA THR A 120 3.29 4.85 7.88
C THR A 120 4.45 5.42 7.05
N VAL A 121 4.91 4.67 6.03
CA VAL A 121 5.97 5.08 5.09
C VAL A 121 5.43 5.40 3.69
N CYS A 122 4.11 5.47 3.51
CA CYS A 122 3.45 5.63 2.22
C CYS A 122 2.38 6.74 2.25
N HIS A 123 1.11 6.37 2.49
CA HIS A 123 -0.04 7.27 2.50
C HIS A 123 -0.56 7.60 3.93
N GLY A 124 0.23 7.39 4.97
CA GLY A 124 -0.12 7.73 6.35
C GLY A 124 -0.38 9.24 6.51
N THR A 125 0.42 10.06 5.83
CA THR A 125 0.20 11.51 5.75
C THR A 125 -1.08 11.88 5.01
N THR A 126 -1.56 11.03 4.09
CA THR A 126 -2.89 11.17 3.50
C THR A 126 -3.98 10.91 4.53
N LEU A 127 -3.84 9.88 5.36
CA LEU A 127 -4.84 9.56 6.38
C LEU A 127 -4.97 10.68 7.42
N ILE A 128 -3.85 11.28 7.82
CA ILE A 128 -3.83 12.48 8.70
C ILE A 128 -4.60 13.64 8.03
N ALA A 129 -4.30 13.95 6.76
CA ALA A 129 -4.97 15.03 6.05
C ALA A 129 -6.48 14.79 5.88
N VAL A 130 -6.89 13.55 5.56
CA VAL A 130 -8.32 13.20 5.47
C VAL A 130 -9.02 13.35 6.82
N GLN A 131 -8.35 13.08 7.94
CA GLN A 131 -8.91 13.30 9.27
C GLN A 131 -9.12 14.80 9.57
N ASP A 132 -8.23 15.66 9.10
CA ASP A 132 -8.31 17.11 9.34
C ASP A 132 -9.33 17.80 8.44
N VAL A 133 -9.36 17.45 7.15
CA VAL A 133 -10.16 18.19 6.15
C VAL A 133 -11.19 17.34 5.41
N GLY A 134 -11.27 16.02 5.61
CA GLY A 134 -12.17 15.13 4.87
C GLY A 134 -11.65 14.76 3.48
N VAL A 135 -12.44 14.02 2.67
CA VAL A 135 -12.01 13.59 1.32
C VAL A 135 -13.16 13.49 0.32
N PRO A 136 -13.16 14.29 -0.77
CA PRO A 136 -14.12 14.14 -1.87
C PRO A 136 -13.61 13.09 -2.89
N SER A 137 -13.79 11.81 -2.60
CA SER A 137 -13.35 10.69 -3.48
C SER A 137 -14.52 10.07 -4.28
N CYS A 138 -14.20 9.09 -5.13
CA CYS A 138 -15.14 8.25 -5.88
C CYS A 138 -14.50 6.88 -6.18
N THR A 139 -15.20 5.96 -6.85
CA THR A 139 -14.61 4.68 -7.29
C THR A 139 -13.91 4.81 -8.64
N LEU A 140 -12.99 3.89 -8.96
CA LEU A 140 -12.33 3.82 -10.28
C LEU A 140 -13.33 3.61 -11.43
N GLY A 141 -14.49 3.01 -11.15
CA GLY A 141 -15.58 2.89 -12.11
C GLY A 141 -16.19 4.24 -12.52
N GLU A 142 -16.29 5.20 -11.59
CA GLU A 142 -16.74 6.55 -11.90
C GLU A 142 -15.72 7.29 -12.78
N ILE A 143 -14.44 7.11 -12.50
CA ILE A 143 -13.34 7.70 -13.27
C ILE A 143 -13.27 7.12 -14.68
N LEU A 144 -13.42 5.80 -14.81
CA LEU A 144 -13.50 5.12 -16.10
C LEU A 144 -14.64 5.71 -16.94
N ASN A 145 -15.83 5.84 -16.36
CA ASN A 145 -17.02 6.20 -17.12
C ASN A 145 -17.18 7.71 -17.39
N ARG A 146 -16.70 8.59 -16.49
CA ARG A 146 -17.05 10.02 -16.53
C ARG A 146 -15.87 10.96 -16.69
N ALA A 147 -14.69 10.61 -16.18
CA ALA A 147 -13.59 11.58 -16.05
C ALA A 147 -13.05 12.06 -17.40
N ASP A 148 -13.06 13.37 -17.61
CA ASP A 148 -12.50 14.05 -18.79
C ASP A 148 -11.38 15.03 -18.44
N ARG A 149 -11.10 15.24 -17.15
CA ARG A 149 -9.89 15.90 -16.63
C ARG A 149 -9.20 14.96 -15.65
N ILE A 150 -7.95 14.62 -15.93
CA ILE A 150 -7.17 13.71 -15.11
C ILE A 150 -5.85 14.40 -14.76
N VAL A 151 -5.58 14.50 -13.46
CA VAL A 151 -4.31 15.00 -12.93
C VAL A 151 -3.59 13.85 -12.27
N PHE A 152 -2.33 13.61 -12.64
CA PHE A 152 -1.41 12.79 -11.87
C PHE A 152 -0.41 13.69 -11.16
N TRP A 153 -0.49 13.76 -9.84
CA TRP A 153 0.31 14.66 -9.00
C TRP A 153 1.29 13.87 -8.13
N GLY A 154 2.58 14.02 -8.39
CA GLY A 154 3.62 13.33 -7.63
C GLY A 154 3.51 11.80 -7.70
N CYS A 155 3.04 11.26 -8.83
CA CYS A 155 2.93 9.83 -9.07
C CYS A 155 3.29 9.46 -10.52
N ASN A 156 3.84 8.26 -10.69
CA ASN A 156 4.26 7.73 -11.98
C ASN A 156 3.58 6.35 -12.23
N PRO A 157 2.26 6.33 -12.54
CA PRO A 157 1.52 5.10 -12.77
C PRO A 157 2.15 4.19 -13.83
N ALA A 158 2.82 4.72 -14.86
CA ALA A 158 3.51 3.90 -15.85
C ALA A 158 4.50 2.88 -15.25
N HIS A 159 5.12 3.20 -14.11
CA HIS A 159 6.09 2.33 -13.42
C HIS A 159 5.53 1.72 -12.13
N ALA A 160 4.70 2.45 -11.38
CA ALA A 160 4.22 2.01 -10.07
C ALA A 160 2.85 1.29 -10.11
N HIS A 161 2.00 1.65 -11.07
CA HIS A 161 0.65 1.08 -11.24
C HIS A 161 0.38 0.84 -12.73
N PRO A 162 1.14 -0.04 -13.42
CA PRO A 162 1.30 0.04 -14.88
C PRO A 162 0.00 -0.07 -15.69
N ARG A 163 -1.00 -0.79 -15.18
CA ARG A 163 -2.31 -0.95 -15.83
C ARG A 163 -3.34 0.11 -15.43
N HIS A 164 -3.01 1.04 -14.52
CA HIS A 164 -3.97 2.02 -14.04
C HIS A 164 -4.45 2.97 -15.15
N MET A 165 -3.53 3.46 -15.99
CA MET A 165 -3.86 4.30 -17.15
C MET A 165 -4.69 3.57 -18.20
N SER A 166 -4.42 2.27 -18.42
CA SER A 166 -5.10 1.47 -19.43
C SER A 166 -6.46 0.91 -18.99
N ARG A 167 -6.62 0.60 -17.71
CA ARG A 167 -7.88 0.06 -17.16
C ARG A 167 -8.86 1.13 -16.71
N TYR A 168 -8.39 2.22 -16.09
CA TYR A 168 -9.30 3.09 -15.34
C TYR A 168 -9.29 4.56 -15.74
N SER A 169 -8.15 5.12 -16.16
CA SER A 169 -8.02 6.60 -16.16
C SER A 169 -7.80 7.27 -17.51
N ILE A 170 -6.99 6.76 -18.43
CA ILE A 170 -6.61 7.49 -19.65
C ILE A 170 -7.13 6.81 -20.92
N PHE A 171 -6.75 5.57 -21.16
CA PHE A 171 -7.08 4.88 -22.40
C PHE A 171 -8.50 4.30 -22.51
N PRO A 172 -9.19 3.85 -21.44
CA PRO A 172 -10.44 3.12 -21.58
C PRO A 172 -11.56 4.03 -22.09
N ARG A 173 -12.42 3.44 -22.94
CA ARG A 173 -13.65 4.07 -23.42
C ARG A 173 -14.75 3.81 -22.40
N GLY A 174 -15.10 4.83 -21.62
CA GLY A 174 -16.20 4.75 -20.67
C GLY A 174 -17.53 5.17 -21.27
N PHE A 175 -18.60 5.03 -20.48
CA PHE A 175 -19.95 5.35 -20.90
C PHE A 175 -20.11 6.80 -21.42
N PHE A 176 -19.57 7.80 -20.71
CA PHE A 176 -19.61 9.22 -21.10
C PHE A 176 -18.31 9.73 -21.74
N THR A 177 -17.30 8.86 -21.80
CA THR A 177 -15.94 9.13 -22.31
C THR A 177 -15.62 8.21 -23.49
N GLY A 178 -16.58 7.96 -24.38
CA GLY A 178 -16.48 6.98 -25.47
C GLY A 178 -15.34 7.21 -26.48
N LYS A 179 -14.72 8.38 -26.49
CA LYS A 179 -13.51 8.68 -27.26
C LYS A 179 -12.20 8.20 -26.59
N GLY A 180 -12.28 7.60 -25.39
CA GLY A 180 -11.13 7.14 -24.62
C GLY A 180 -10.14 8.29 -24.40
N ALA A 181 -8.85 8.02 -24.62
CA ALA A 181 -7.77 9.02 -24.46
C ALA A 181 -8.04 10.34 -25.21
N LYS A 182 -8.64 10.31 -26.41
CA LYS A 182 -8.94 11.53 -27.19
C LYS A 182 -10.02 12.42 -26.56
N GLY A 183 -10.79 11.89 -25.61
CA GLY A 183 -11.84 12.63 -24.89
C GLY A 183 -11.40 13.11 -23.51
N ARG A 184 -10.14 12.88 -23.13
CA ARG A 184 -9.60 13.17 -21.80
C ARG A 184 -8.45 14.15 -21.91
N LYS A 185 -8.33 15.07 -20.96
CA LYS A 185 -7.17 15.96 -20.81
C LYS A 185 -6.34 15.49 -19.62
N MET A 186 -5.06 15.22 -19.85
CA MET A 186 -4.13 14.71 -18.85
C MET A 186 -3.11 15.78 -18.44
N VAL A 187 -3.10 16.14 -17.16
CA VAL A 187 -2.09 17.00 -16.55
C VAL A 187 -1.20 16.14 -15.66
N VAL A 188 0.11 16.32 -15.73
CA VAL A 188 1.07 15.68 -14.83
C VAL A 188 1.82 16.74 -14.07
N VAL A 189 1.91 16.59 -12.74
CA VAL A 189 2.73 17.43 -11.87
C VAL A 189 3.83 16.55 -11.28
N ASP A 190 5.05 16.71 -11.77
CA ASP A 190 6.22 15.93 -11.33
C ASP A 190 7.48 16.74 -11.65
N PRO A 191 8.46 16.86 -10.73
CA PRO A 191 9.73 17.54 -11.01
C PRO A 191 10.53 16.88 -12.15
N ARG A 192 10.26 15.61 -12.46
CA ARG A 192 10.94 14.84 -13.52
C ARG A 192 10.05 14.67 -14.74
N VAL A 193 10.68 14.51 -15.90
CA VAL A 193 10.02 14.09 -17.14
C VAL A 193 9.87 12.55 -17.15
N THR A 194 8.95 12.04 -16.34
CA THR A 194 8.65 10.60 -16.23
C THR A 194 7.97 10.06 -17.49
N ASP A 195 7.89 8.73 -17.64
CA ASP A 195 7.15 8.14 -18.77
C ASP A 195 5.65 8.46 -18.71
N THR A 196 5.10 8.70 -17.52
CA THR A 196 3.75 9.25 -17.39
C THR A 196 3.71 10.70 -17.90
N ALA A 197 4.65 11.56 -17.52
CA ALA A 197 4.72 12.96 -17.97
C ALA A 197 4.86 13.09 -19.50
N LYS A 198 5.62 12.21 -20.15
CA LYS A 198 5.77 12.19 -21.63
C LYS A 198 4.46 11.96 -22.38
N THR A 199 3.45 11.40 -21.73
CA THR A 199 2.12 11.15 -22.31
C THR A 199 1.09 12.22 -21.94
N ALA A 200 1.47 13.20 -21.12
CA ALA A 200 0.58 14.25 -20.65
C ALA A 200 0.31 15.29 -21.75
N ASP A 201 -0.88 15.87 -21.73
CA ASP A 201 -1.17 17.08 -22.49
C ASP A 201 -0.41 18.29 -21.95
N ILE A 202 -0.26 18.35 -20.62
CA ILE A 202 0.42 19.41 -19.89
C ILE A 202 1.26 18.77 -18.81
N HIS A 203 2.55 19.11 -18.78
CA HIS A 203 3.46 18.74 -17.71
C HIS A 203 3.85 20.00 -16.92
N LEU A 204 3.42 20.07 -15.67
CA LEU A 204 3.89 21.06 -14.71
C LEU A 204 5.13 20.50 -14.02
N GLN A 205 6.31 20.91 -14.49
CA GLN A 205 7.58 20.52 -13.91
C GLN A 205 7.89 21.36 -12.66
N VAL A 206 7.17 21.06 -11.57
CA VAL A 206 7.26 21.76 -10.29
C VAL A 206 8.66 21.64 -9.70
N GLU A 207 9.13 22.69 -9.03
CA GLU A 207 10.34 22.62 -8.21
C GLU A 207 10.17 21.59 -7.08
N GLN A 208 11.21 20.80 -6.83
CA GLN A 208 11.17 19.74 -5.82
C GLN A 208 10.86 20.31 -4.42
N GLY A 209 9.82 19.79 -3.76
CA GLY A 209 9.41 20.22 -2.42
C GLY A 209 8.60 21.52 -2.39
N ARG A 210 8.10 22.00 -3.53
CA ARG A 210 7.28 23.22 -3.66
C ARG A 210 5.83 22.95 -4.06
N ASP A 211 5.35 21.73 -3.83
CA ASP A 211 3.98 21.31 -4.13
C ASP A 211 2.94 22.13 -3.37
N TYR A 212 3.19 22.42 -2.09
CA TYR A 212 2.29 23.23 -1.25
C TYR A 212 2.03 24.61 -1.84
N GLU A 213 3.10 25.28 -2.30
CA GLU A 213 3.03 26.60 -2.91
C GLU A 213 2.27 26.55 -4.24
N LEU A 214 2.51 25.54 -5.09
CA LEU A 214 1.77 25.38 -6.35
C LEU A 214 0.29 25.08 -6.13
N LEU A 215 -0.04 24.21 -5.17
CA LEU A 215 -1.43 23.93 -4.78
C LEU A 215 -2.12 25.19 -4.27
N THR A 216 -1.45 25.98 -3.44
CA THR A 216 -1.97 27.26 -2.94
C THR A 216 -2.19 28.25 -4.09
N ALA A 217 -1.25 28.33 -5.04
CA ALA A 217 -1.38 29.18 -6.21
C ALA A 217 -2.56 28.78 -7.12
N LEU A 218 -2.85 27.49 -7.27
CA LEU A 218 -4.03 27.03 -8.02
C LEU A 218 -5.34 27.51 -7.36
N ARG A 219 -5.43 27.47 -6.02
CA ARG A 219 -6.61 27.98 -5.29
C ARG A 219 -6.84 29.47 -5.53
N VAL A 220 -5.76 30.25 -5.55
CA VAL A 220 -5.79 31.69 -5.89
C VAL A 220 -6.19 31.87 -7.36
N ALA A 221 -5.62 31.07 -8.27
CA ALA A 221 -5.91 31.13 -9.70
C ALA A 221 -7.38 30.79 -10.04
N PHE A 222 -8.01 29.85 -9.32
CA PHE A 222 -9.44 29.53 -9.54
C PHE A 222 -10.33 30.75 -9.34
N LYS A 223 -9.98 31.60 -8.38
CA LYS A 223 -10.69 32.86 -8.06
C LYS A 223 -10.31 34.03 -8.98
N GLY A 224 -9.32 33.86 -9.86
CA GLY A 224 -8.82 34.94 -10.72
C GLY A 224 -8.04 36.02 -9.99
N GLU A 225 -7.54 35.71 -8.79
CA GLU A 225 -6.81 36.65 -7.93
C GLU A 225 -5.32 36.68 -8.27
N TRP A 226 -4.63 37.75 -7.88
CA TRP A 226 -3.23 38.01 -8.27
C TRP A 226 -2.25 36.89 -7.85
N LEU A 227 -1.32 36.57 -8.75
CA LEU A 227 -0.21 35.65 -8.54
C LEU A 227 1.14 36.34 -8.84
N PRO A 228 2.22 35.99 -8.11
CA PRO A 228 3.60 36.32 -8.50
C PRO A 228 3.92 35.82 -9.91
N ASP A 229 4.95 36.36 -10.56
CA ASP A 229 5.31 35.97 -11.94
C ASP A 229 5.60 34.48 -12.11
N THR A 230 6.19 33.86 -11.08
CA THR A 230 6.48 32.43 -11.00
C THR A 230 6.16 31.92 -9.60
N VAL A 231 5.57 30.72 -9.52
CA VAL A 231 5.39 29.98 -8.25
C VAL A 231 5.86 28.55 -8.45
N ALA A 232 6.73 28.05 -7.56
CA ALA A 232 7.28 26.69 -7.62
C ALA A 232 7.90 26.34 -8.99
N GLY A 233 8.58 27.29 -9.62
CA GLY A 233 9.16 27.17 -10.96
C GLY A 233 8.16 27.29 -12.13
N ILE A 234 6.87 27.45 -11.86
CA ILE A 234 5.83 27.54 -12.90
C ILE A 234 5.41 29.00 -13.15
N PRO A 235 5.46 29.51 -14.40
CA PRO A 235 4.98 30.84 -14.72
C PRO A 235 3.48 31.01 -14.44
N LYS A 236 3.07 32.16 -13.89
CA LYS A 236 1.65 32.42 -13.55
C LYS A 236 0.68 32.20 -14.70
N LYS A 237 1.11 32.52 -15.92
CA LYS A 237 0.28 32.31 -17.13
C LYS A 237 -0.11 30.84 -17.27
N THR A 238 0.86 29.93 -17.10
CA THR A 238 0.62 28.49 -17.16
C THR A 238 -0.26 28.01 -16.00
N ILE A 239 -0.11 28.60 -14.80
CA ILE A 239 -0.98 28.30 -13.66
C ILE A 239 -2.43 28.66 -13.96
N TYR A 240 -2.69 29.87 -14.50
CA TYR A 240 -4.04 30.26 -14.94
C TYR A 240 -4.58 29.39 -16.08
N GLU A 241 -3.76 29.07 -17.07
CA GLU A 241 -4.16 28.19 -18.19
C GLU A 241 -4.59 26.80 -17.67
N VAL A 242 -3.83 26.20 -16.74
CA VAL A 242 -4.21 24.93 -16.10
C VAL A 242 -5.46 25.09 -15.25
N ALA A 243 -5.57 26.18 -14.48
CA ALA A 243 -6.76 26.45 -13.68
C ALA A 243 -8.04 26.51 -14.53
N ASP A 244 -7.99 27.17 -15.69
CA ASP A 244 -9.12 27.25 -16.61
C ASP A 244 -9.43 25.88 -17.26
N ILE A 245 -8.41 25.10 -17.60
CA ILE A 245 -8.60 23.73 -18.09
C ILE A 245 -9.30 22.87 -17.03
N MET A 246 -8.91 23.00 -15.76
CA MET A 246 -9.51 22.25 -14.66
C MET A 246 -10.98 22.63 -14.44
N LYS A 247 -11.31 23.93 -14.49
CA LYS A 247 -12.69 24.43 -14.38
C LYS A 247 -13.58 24.06 -15.57
N SER A 248 -13.01 23.93 -16.77
CA SER A 248 -13.76 23.62 -18.00
C SER A 248 -14.22 22.16 -18.16
N GLY A 249 -13.75 21.26 -17.29
CA GLY A 249 -14.11 19.83 -17.32
C GLY A 249 -15.55 19.56 -16.92
N ARG A 250 -16.01 18.33 -17.15
CA ARG A 250 -17.32 17.85 -16.64
C ARG A 250 -17.14 16.97 -15.41
N PHE A 251 -16.06 16.21 -15.37
CA PHE A 251 -15.70 15.36 -14.23
C PHE A 251 -14.19 15.24 -14.14
N GLY A 252 -13.63 15.78 -13.06
CA GLY A 252 -12.20 15.78 -12.78
C GLY A 252 -11.79 14.78 -11.69
N ILE A 253 -10.56 14.29 -11.79
CA ILE A 253 -9.89 13.49 -10.77
C ILE A 253 -8.44 13.93 -10.61
N ILE A 254 -8.02 14.09 -9.35
CA ILE A 254 -6.60 14.20 -8.98
C ILE A 254 -6.17 12.85 -8.39
N PHE A 255 -5.33 12.13 -9.11
CA PHE A 255 -4.57 11.01 -8.58
C PHE A 255 -3.26 11.53 -8.01
N PHE A 256 -2.89 11.13 -6.79
CA PHE A 256 -1.66 11.61 -6.17
C PHE A 256 -0.88 10.50 -5.46
N GLY A 257 0.43 10.65 -5.34
CA GLY A 257 1.31 9.63 -4.77
C GLY A 257 2.46 10.18 -3.94
N MET A 258 3.58 9.45 -3.93
CA MET A 258 4.69 9.69 -3.00
C MET A 258 5.38 11.04 -3.17
N GLY A 259 5.29 11.65 -4.36
CA GLY A 259 5.85 12.97 -4.62
C GLY A 259 5.25 14.09 -3.76
N VAL A 260 4.07 13.87 -3.16
CA VAL A 260 3.45 14.82 -2.22
C VAL A 260 3.37 14.29 -0.79
N THR A 261 3.38 12.96 -0.57
CA THR A 261 3.31 12.38 0.78
C THR A 261 4.65 12.32 1.49
N GLN A 262 5.76 12.20 0.74
CA GLN A 262 7.12 12.04 1.25
C GLN A 262 8.02 13.27 1.02
N SER A 263 7.55 14.27 0.29
CA SER A 263 8.26 15.53 0.10
C SER A 263 8.04 16.49 1.27
N LEU A 264 8.72 17.65 1.24
CA LEU A 264 8.54 18.72 2.23
C LEU A 264 7.04 19.05 2.38
N SER A 265 6.61 19.38 3.59
CA SER A 265 5.21 19.65 3.98
C SER A 265 4.30 18.43 4.15
N LYS A 266 4.66 17.24 3.65
CA LYS A 266 4.02 15.94 3.97
C LYS A 266 2.47 16.00 3.94
N ASN A 267 1.79 15.86 5.08
CA ASN A 267 0.32 15.88 5.18
C ASN A 267 -0.27 17.21 4.71
N HIS A 268 0.42 18.33 4.90
CA HIS A 268 -0.07 19.64 4.45
C HIS A 268 -0.13 19.80 2.93
N ASN A 269 0.68 19.06 2.17
CA ASN A 269 0.49 18.99 0.72
C ASN A 269 -0.87 18.34 0.40
N ILE A 270 -1.23 17.31 1.16
CA ILE A 270 -2.47 16.56 0.93
C ILE A 270 -3.68 17.39 1.40
N ASP A 271 -3.58 18.10 2.53
CA ASP A 271 -4.58 19.07 2.98
C ASP A 271 -4.91 20.06 1.85
N GLN A 272 -3.88 20.66 1.25
CA GLN A 272 -4.06 21.62 0.16
C GLN A 272 -4.60 20.97 -1.11
N ALA A 273 -4.20 19.75 -1.45
CA ALA A 273 -4.75 19.02 -2.61
C ALA A 273 -6.23 18.70 -2.44
N ILE A 274 -6.66 18.33 -1.22
CA ILE A 274 -8.06 18.16 -0.87
C ILE A 274 -8.81 19.50 -0.97
N CYS A 275 -8.24 20.60 -0.45
CA CYS A 275 -8.83 21.93 -0.57
C CYS A 275 -8.95 22.39 -2.04
N VAL A 276 -7.92 22.19 -2.87
CA VAL A 276 -7.96 22.43 -4.33
C VAL A 276 -9.14 21.68 -4.95
N THR A 277 -9.31 20.40 -4.59
CA THR A 277 -10.39 19.56 -5.11
C THR A 277 -11.75 20.08 -4.67
N ARG A 278 -11.88 20.54 -3.43
CA ARG A 278 -13.12 21.14 -2.91
C ARG A 278 -13.45 22.46 -3.60
N ASP A 279 -12.49 23.36 -3.71
CA ASP A 279 -12.67 24.67 -4.35
C ASP A 279 -13.10 24.50 -5.82
N LEU A 280 -12.56 23.49 -6.52
CA LEU A 280 -12.97 23.17 -7.88
C LEU A 280 -14.43 22.69 -7.99
N ASN A 281 -15.00 22.09 -6.94
CA ASN A 281 -16.40 21.67 -6.93
C ASN A 281 -17.40 22.85 -6.93
N GLU A 282 -16.94 24.09 -6.71
CA GLU A 282 -17.76 25.29 -6.95
C GLU A 282 -18.00 25.55 -8.45
N TYR A 283 -17.17 24.98 -9.32
CA TYR A 283 -17.21 25.20 -10.78
C TYR A 283 -17.67 23.95 -11.54
N THR A 284 -17.14 22.78 -11.20
CA THR A 284 -17.47 21.50 -11.85
C THR A 284 -17.12 20.32 -10.96
N LYS A 285 -17.64 19.12 -11.24
CA LYS A 285 -17.42 17.97 -10.36
C LYS A 285 -15.95 17.55 -10.34
N TRP A 286 -15.33 17.58 -9.17
CA TRP A 286 -13.95 17.10 -8.94
C TRP A 286 -13.89 16.09 -7.80
N ASN A 287 -12.91 15.19 -7.91
CA ASN A 287 -12.59 14.18 -6.90
C ASN A 287 -11.08 14.05 -6.74
N ILE A 288 -10.63 13.42 -5.66
CA ILE A 288 -9.22 13.16 -5.38
C ILE A 288 -9.04 11.74 -4.85
N MET A 289 -8.00 11.04 -5.29
CA MET A 289 -7.73 9.66 -4.92
C MET A 289 -6.23 9.40 -4.72
N PRO A 290 -5.83 8.81 -3.57
CA PRO A 290 -4.45 8.38 -3.37
C PRO A 290 -4.14 7.14 -4.22
N MET A 291 -2.99 7.14 -4.89
CA MET A 291 -2.44 5.99 -5.62
C MET A 291 -1.83 4.98 -4.63
N ARG A 292 -2.69 4.33 -3.81
CA ARG A 292 -2.27 3.41 -2.75
C ARG A 292 -1.32 2.33 -3.28
N GLY A 293 -0.24 2.09 -2.54
CA GLY A 293 0.91 1.27 -2.95
C GLY A 293 0.58 -0.22 -3.09
N HIS A 294 0.73 -0.99 -2.01
CA HIS A 294 0.48 -2.43 -2.00
C HIS A 294 -0.99 -2.79 -2.25
N TYR A 295 -1.23 -3.98 -2.80
CA TYR A 295 -2.57 -4.45 -3.19
C TYR A 295 -3.58 -4.45 -2.04
N ASN A 296 -3.15 -4.59 -0.79
CA ASN A 296 -4.04 -4.63 0.36
C ASN A 296 -3.64 -3.70 1.52
N VAL A 297 -2.87 -2.63 1.26
CA VAL A 297 -2.63 -1.58 2.27
C VAL A 297 -3.92 -0.88 2.68
N THR A 298 -4.90 -0.79 1.77
CA THR A 298 -6.24 -0.29 2.08
C THR A 298 -6.93 -1.24 3.05
N GLY A 299 -6.88 -2.56 2.82
CA GLY A 299 -7.55 -3.54 3.69
C GLY A 299 -7.07 -3.46 5.12
N SER A 300 -5.75 -3.38 5.36
CA SER A 300 -5.23 -3.24 6.73
C SER A 300 -5.74 -1.97 7.42
N GLY A 301 -5.94 -0.88 6.66
CA GLY A 301 -6.50 0.35 7.19
C GLY A 301 -8.01 0.27 7.47
N GLU A 302 -8.76 -0.42 6.61
CA GLU A 302 -10.20 -0.66 6.81
C GLU A 302 -10.43 -1.58 8.02
N VAL A 303 -9.71 -2.71 8.10
CA VAL A 303 -9.80 -3.68 9.20
C VAL A 303 -9.61 -2.99 10.55
N TRP A 304 -8.52 -2.24 10.67
CA TRP A 304 -8.21 -1.51 11.88
C TRP A 304 -9.16 -0.33 12.13
N GLY A 305 -9.64 0.31 11.06
CA GLY A 305 -10.65 1.34 11.11
C GLY A 305 -11.94 0.85 11.76
N TRP A 306 -12.46 -0.32 11.38
CA TRP A 306 -13.70 -0.85 11.97
C TRP A 306 -13.49 -1.52 13.33
N LEU A 307 -12.32 -2.09 13.63
CA LEU A 307 -12.03 -2.71 14.93
C LEU A 307 -11.71 -1.67 16.02
N HIS A 308 -10.94 -0.63 15.67
CA HIS A 308 -10.35 0.30 16.63
C HIS A 308 -10.64 1.78 16.38
N GLY A 309 -11.27 2.11 15.25
CA GLY A 309 -11.54 3.50 14.86
C GLY A 309 -10.35 4.22 14.20
N PHE A 310 -9.21 3.55 14.03
CA PHE A 310 -7.99 4.16 13.49
C PHE A 310 -7.27 3.26 12.48
N PRO A 311 -6.67 3.81 11.40
CA PRO A 311 -6.21 3.00 10.26
C PRO A 311 -4.72 2.57 10.28
N PHE A 312 -3.89 3.09 11.19
CA PHE A 312 -2.46 2.71 11.36
C PHE A 312 -1.92 3.29 12.67
N ALA A 313 -0.64 3.04 13.01
CA ALA A 313 0.02 3.57 14.21
C ALA A 313 -0.79 3.38 15.51
N LEU A 314 -1.40 2.20 15.67
CA LEU A 314 -2.22 1.84 16.81
C LEU A 314 -1.34 1.42 17.97
N ASP A 315 -1.45 2.09 19.11
CA ASP A 315 -0.86 1.66 20.37
C ASP A 315 -1.91 0.97 21.24
N LEU A 316 -1.76 -0.33 21.44
CA LEU A 316 -2.65 -1.18 22.25
C LEU A 316 -2.08 -1.46 23.65
N SER A 317 -0.93 -0.89 24.01
CA SER A 317 -0.20 -1.18 25.26
C SER A 317 -0.97 -0.90 26.55
N ARG A 318 -2.07 -0.12 26.47
CA ARG A 318 -2.90 0.26 27.63
C ARG A 318 -4.24 -0.49 27.71
N GLY A 319 -4.46 -1.49 26.87
CA GLY A 319 -5.71 -2.26 26.82
C GLY A 319 -6.87 -1.55 26.08
N PHE A 320 -6.58 -0.43 25.42
CA PHE A 320 -7.48 0.24 24.48
C PHE A 320 -6.66 0.94 23.40
N ALA A 321 -7.25 1.17 22.23
CA ALA A 321 -6.56 1.78 21.10
C ALA A 321 -6.23 3.25 21.33
N ARG A 322 -4.95 3.61 21.15
CA ARG A 322 -4.46 4.98 21.06
C ARG A 322 -3.83 5.20 19.69
N TYR A 323 -3.98 6.41 19.16
CA TYR A 323 -3.54 6.76 17.82
C TYR A 323 -2.83 8.11 17.84
N ASN A 324 -1.51 8.10 17.65
CA ASN A 324 -0.68 9.31 17.61
C ASN A 324 0.44 9.15 16.56
N PRO A 325 0.14 9.24 15.24
CA PRO A 325 1.19 9.25 14.22
C PRO A 325 2.26 10.33 14.50
N GLY A 326 3.54 9.97 14.41
CA GLY A 326 4.67 10.76 14.90
C GLY A 326 5.18 10.31 16.27
N ASP A 327 4.33 9.67 17.08
CA ASP A 327 4.69 9.06 18.37
C ASP A 327 4.58 7.53 18.33
N THR A 328 3.53 6.99 17.72
CA THR A 328 3.26 5.54 17.69
C THR A 328 3.55 4.89 16.34
N THR A 329 4.39 5.51 15.51
CA THR A 329 4.79 4.92 14.23
C THR A 329 6.03 4.04 14.34
N SER A 330 6.13 3.05 13.45
CA SER A 330 7.22 2.08 13.41
C SER A 330 8.61 2.72 13.46
N ASN A 331 8.86 3.73 12.60
CA ASN A 331 10.17 4.36 12.53
C ASN A 331 10.46 5.23 13.76
N ASP A 332 9.47 5.97 14.25
CA ASP A 332 9.66 6.81 15.44
C ASP A 332 9.97 5.96 16.67
N LEU A 333 9.29 4.82 16.83
CA LEU A 333 9.48 3.88 17.94
C LEU A 333 10.83 3.17 17.88
N LEU A 334 11.24 2.68 16.69
CA LEU A 334 12.52 2.02 16.51
C LEU A 334 13.69 2.99 16.80
N VAL A 335 13.65 4.20 16.22
CA VAL A 335 14.75 5.17 16.39
C VAL A 335 14.87 5.65 17.84
N ARG A 336 13.76 5.73 18.58
CA ARG A 336 13.73 6.10 20.00
C ARG A 336 13.97 4.95 20.97
N ASP A 337 14.18 3.72 20.47
CA ASP A 337 14.46 2.54 21.29
C ASP A 337 13.29 2.19 22.25
N GLU A 338 12.06 2.42 21.80
CA GLU A 338 10.87 2.26 22.64
C GLU A 338 10.22 0.87 22.54
N VAL A 339 10.70 0.02 21.63
CA VAL A 339 10.13 -1.32 21.37
C VAL A 339 11.16 -2.39 21.72
N ASP A 340 10.70 -3.51 22.28
CA ASP A 340 11.54 -4.58 22.79
C ASP A 340 11.39 -5.91 22.04
N ALA A 341 10.52 -5.96 21.03
CA ALA A 341 10.43 -7.04 20.04
C ALA A 341 9.85 -6.52 18.72
N VAL A 342 10.18 -7.18 17.61
CA VAL A 342 9.69 -6.81 16.27
C VAL A 342 9.08 -8.00 15.56
N PHE A 343 7.84 -7.87 15.14
CA PHE A 343 7.14 -8.83 14.29
C PHE A 343 6.87 -8.17 12.94
N VAL A 344 7.27 -8.83 11.85
CA VAL A 344 7.05 -8.35 10.50
C VAL A 344 6.28 -9.39 9.70
N ILE A 345 5.24 -8.97 8.99
CA ILE A 345 4.46 -9.82 8.09
C ILE A 345 4.16 -9.11 6.78
N GLY A 346 4.39 -9.78 5.65
CA GLY A 346 4.02 -9.29 4.32
C GLY A 346 4.62 -7.91 3.97
N SER A 347 5.84 -7.63 4.46
CA SER A 347 6.56 -6.39 4.23
C SER A 347 8.06 -6.59 4.42
N ASP A 348 8.86 -5.68 3.87
CA ASP A 348 10.32 -5.74 3.90
C ASP A 348 10.95 -4.44 4.46
N PRO A 349 10.78 -4.13 5.76
CA PRO A 349 11.42 -2.96 6.37
C PRO A 349 12.95 -2.98 6.26
N GLY A 350 13.59 -4.14 6.19
CA GLY A 350 15.03 -4.26 5.96
C GLY A 350 15.50 -3.57 4.67
N ALA A 351 14.69 -3.57 3.61
CA ALA A 351 14.99 -2.85 2.37
C ALA A 351 14.41 -1.43 2.34
N HIS A 352 13.30 -1.18 3.04
CA HIS A 352 12.48 0.02 2.84
C HIS A 352 12.44 0.99 4.01
N PHE A 353 13.02 0.64 5.17
CA PHE A 353 13.21 1.58 6.28
C PHE A 353 14.58 2.25 6.23
N PRO A 354 14.73 3.44 6.83
CA PRO A 354 16.04 4.05 7.03
C PRO A 354 16.95 3.13 7.85
N ASN A 355 18.24 3.14 7.53
CA ASN A 355 19.26 2.30 8.16
C ASN A 355 19.29 2.41 9.70
N SER A 356 18.90 3.56 10.26
CA SER A 356 18.78 3.76 11.71
C SER A 356 17.75 2.82 12.34
N SER A 357 16.62 2.60 11.68
CA SER A 357 15.56 1.70 12.14
C SER A 357 15.93 0.24 11.89
N VAL A 358 16.54 -0.08 10.74
CA VAL A 358 16.95 -1.45 10.40
C VAL A 358 17.99 -2.00 11.38
N LYS A 359 18.95 -1.18 11.80
CA LYS A 359 19.93 -1.55 12.84
C LYS A 359 19.27 -1.96 14.15
N LYS A 360 18.16 -1.29 14.52
CA LYS A 360 17.43 -1.62 15.73
C LYS A 360 16.72 -2.97 15.64
N ILE A 361 16.16 -3.31 14.47
CA ILE A 361 15.55 -4.63 14.24
C ILE A 361 16.59 -5.75 14.44
N TRP A 362 17.84 -5.54 14.00
CA TRP A 362 18.92 -6.52 14.18
C TRP A 362 19.19 -6.86 15.65
N ASP A 363 19.10 -5.88 16.55
CA ASP A 363 19.42 -6.07 17.97
C ASP A 363 18.28 -6.71 18.77
N LEU A 364 17.05 -6.64 18.25
CA LEU A 364 15.84 -7.09 18.95
C LEU A 364 15.46 -8.55 18.65
N PRO A 365 14.76 -9.23 19.58
CA PRO A 365 13.98 -10.42 19.27
C PRO A 365 13.03 -10.10 18.11
N SER A 366 13.15 -10.86 17.02
CA SER A 366 12.44 -10.51 15.80
C SER A 366 11.97 -11.70 14.96
N ILE A 367 10.79 -11.53 14.37
CA ILE A 367 10.07 -12.50 13.54
C ILE A 367 9.80 -11.85 12.18
N CYS A 368 10.09 -12.58 11.10
CA CYS A 368 9.73 -12.20 9.73
C CYS A 368 8.89 -13.31 9.09
N ILE A 369 7.65 -12.99 8.76
CA ILE A 369 6.73 -13.83 7.99
C ILE A 369 6.74 -13.32 6.55
N ASP A 370 7.43 -14.05 5.68
CA ASP A 370 7.59 -13.71 4.28
C ASP A 370 7.90 -15.00 3.49
N PRO A 371 7.34 -15.23 2.30
CA PRO A 371 7.68 -16.41 1.51
C PRO A 371 9.13 -16.43 0.98
N HIS A 372 9.83 -15.29 0.98
CA HIS A 372 11.12 -15.14 0.31
C HIS A 372 12.25 -14.65 1.19
N LEU A 373 13.47 -14.85 0.69
CA LEU A 373 14.67 -14.23 1.21
C LEU A 373 14.65 -12.73 0.90
N THR A 374 14.49 -11.92 1.93
CA THR A 374 14.54 -10.46 1.85
C THR A 374 15.60 -9.89 2.78
N PRO A 375 16.03 -8.63 2.60
CA PRO A 375 16.81 -7.90 3.60
C PRO A 375 16.23 -7.97 5.01
N THR A 376 14.90 -8.00 5.17
CA THR A 376 14.26 -8.25 6.47
C THR A 376 14.58 -9.62 7.04
N THR A 377 14.51 -10.69 6.24
CA THR A 377 14.91 -12.03 6.71
C THR A 377 16.37 -12.10 7.16
N ALA A 378 17.25 -11.26 6.61
CA ALA A 378 18.66 -11.24 6.99
C ALA A 378 18.88 -10.61 8.38
N VAL A 379 18.02 -9.66 8.78
CA VAL A 379 18.12 -8.96 10.06
C VAL A 379 17.27 -9.58 11.17
N CYS A 380 16.18 -10.27 10.84
CA CYS A 380 15.33 -10.96 11.82
C CYS A 380 15.95 -12.25 12.38
N LYS A 381 15.50 -12.70 13.56
CA LYS A 381 15.96 -13.96 14.19
C LYS A 381 15.22 -15.18 13.67
N LEU A 382 13.91 -15.07 13.50
CA LEU A 382 13.04 -16.12 12.94
C LEU A 382 12.55 -15.70 11.55
N HIS A 383 12.60 -16.63 10.60
CA HIS A 383 11.97 -16.51 9.29
C HIS A 383 10.94 -17.62 9.10
N VAL A 384 9.69 -17.24 8.80
CA VAL A 384 8.54 -18.13 8.60
C VAL A 384 8.01 -17.94 7.17
N PRO A 385 8.29 -18.87 6.23
CA PRO A 385 7.65 -18.83 4.93
C PRO A 385 6.18 -19.21 5.04
N VAL A 386 5.35 -18.61 4.18
CA VAL A 386 3.89 -18.82 4.15
C VAL A 386 3.37 -18.82 2.72
N ALA A 387 2.14 -19.31 2.54
CA ALA A 387 1.48 -19.34 1.24
C ALA A 387 1.14 -17.93 0.73
N PHE A 388 1.18 -17.74 -0.60
CA PHE A 388 0.87 -16.45 -1.24
C PHE A 388 -0.63 -16.20 -1.30
N VAL A 389 -1.08 -15.12 -0.66
CA VAL A 389 -2.43 -14.58 -0.89
C VAL A 389 -2.58 -14.13 -2.35
N GLY A 390 -3.67 -14.56 -2.99
CA GLY A 390 -3.99 -14.30 -4.39
C GLY A 390 -3.29 -15.22 -5.40
N VAL A 391 -2.49 -16.18 -4.94
CA VAL A 391 -1.86 -17.20 -5.80
C VAL A 391 -2.11 -18.61 -5.25
N GLU A 392 -1.85 -18.83 -3.97
CA GLU A 392 -1.91 -20.14 -3.31
C GLU A 392 -2.99 -20.23 -2.23
N THR A 393 -3.44 -19.07 -1.76
CA THR A 393 -4.59 -18.93 -0.87
C THR A 393 -5.43 -17.71 -1.29
N GLY A 394 -6.68 -17.69 -0.83
CA GLY A 394 -7.62 -16.59 -1.08
C GLY A 394 -7.68 -15.57 0.04
N GLY A 395 -8.77 -14.81 0.07
CA GLY A 395 -9.09 -13.85 1.13
C GLY A 395 -9.35 -12.46 0.60
N CYS A 396 -10.00 -11.65 1.43
CA CYS A 396 -10.44 -10.33 1.03
C CYS A 396 -9.27 -9.34 0.90
N ALA A 397 -9.29 -8.53 -0.17
CA ALA A 397 -8.40 -7.39 -0.34
C ALA A 397 -9.16 -6.14 -0.80
N TYR A 398 -8.71 -4.95 -0.40
CA TYR A 398 -9.31 -3.68 -0.79
C TYR A 398 -8.44 -2.93 -1.79
N ARG A 399 -9.04 -2.55 -2.92
CA ARG A 399 -8.40 -1.72 -3.94
C ARG A 399 -8.17 -0.29 -3.44
N MET A 400 -7.38 0.51 -4.14
CA MET A 400 -7.08 1.90 -3.77
C MET A 400 -8.32 2.82 -3.62
N ASP A 401 -9.45 2.43 -4.22
CA ASP A 401 -10.75 3.12 -4.18
C ASP A 401 -11.74 2.49 -3.19
N ASN A 402 -11.24 1.71 -2.22
CA ASN A 402 -11.99 1.03 -1.16
C ASN A 402 -13.00 -0.02 -1.65
N VAL A 403 -12.88 -0.50 -2.89
CA VAL A 403 -13.68 -1.64 -3.37
C VAL A 403 -13.06 -2.95 -2.84
N PRO A 404 -13.81 -3.74 -2.03
CA PRO A 404 -13.35 -5.06 -1.62
C PRO A 404 -13.47 -6.05 -2.77
N ILE A 405 -12.44 -6.87 -2.97
CA ILE A 405 -12.36 -7.91 -3.99
C ILE A 405 -11.79 -9.16 -3.34
N GLU A 406 -12.46 -10.29 -3.55
CA GLU A 406 -12.04 -11.59 -3.03
C GLU A 406 -10.91 -12.17 -3.88
N CYS A 407 -9.70 -12.25 -3.34
CA CYS A 407 -8.60 -12.96 -3.97
C CYS A 407 -8.88 -14.47 -3.96
N ARG A 408 -8.48 -15.17 -5.02
CA ARG A 408 -8.70 -16.62 -5.15
C ARG A 408 -7.39 -17.35 -5.31
N LYS A 409 -7.39 -18.60 -4.84
CA LYS A 409 -6.32 -19.57 -5.06
C LYS A 409 -6.27 -20.00 -6.53
N VAL A 410 -5.06 -20.09 -7.08
CA VAL A 410 -4.77 -20.51 -8.46
C VAL A 410 -4.05 -21.87 -8.49
N VAL A 411 -3.09 -22.09 -7.58
CA VAL A 411 -2.33 -23.35 -7.41
C VAL A 411 -2.23 -23.72 -5.94
N ASP A 412 -1.86 -24.96 -5.62
CA ASP A 412 -1.56 -25.37 -4.25
C ASP A 412 -0.23 -24.80 -3.74
N PRO A 413 -0.12 -24.39 -2.46
CA PRO A 413 1.16 -24.06 -1.86
C PRO A 413 2.04 -25.32 -1.74
N PRO A 414 3.37 -25.14 -1.52
CA PRO A 414 4.25 -26.26 -1.18
C PRO A 414 3.70 -27.10 -0.03
N GLU A 415 3.92 -28.42 -0.09
CA GLU A 415 3.39 -29.36 0.91
C GLU A 415 3.82 -28.97 2.33
N GLY A 416 2.84 -28.91 3.24
CA GLY A 416 3.05 -28.57 4.65
C GLY A 416 3.28 -27.07 4.93
N MET A 417 3.24 -26.20 3.92
CA MET A 417 3.31 -24.76 4.11
C MET A 417 1.99 -24.20 4.65
N LEU A 418 2.06 -23.40 5.71
CA LEU A 418 0.90 -22.72 6.27
C LEU A 418 0.59 -21.43 5.50
N THR A 419 -0.67 -21.03 5.50
CA THR A 419 -1.09 -19.66 5.15
C THR A 419 -0.74 -18.67 6.28
N ASP A 420 -0.72 -17.38 5.97
CA ASP A 420 -0.62 -16.31 6.99
C ASP A 420 -1.65 -16.53 8.11
N LEU A 421 -2.91 -16.78 7.72
CA LEU A 421 -4.03 -16.95 8.62
C LEU A 421 -3.83 -18.15 9.56
N GLU A 422 -3.53 -19.33 9.02
CA GLU A 422 -3.32 -20.54 9.83
C GLU A 422 -2.14 -20.40 10.79
N PHE A 423 -1.05 -19.74 10.36
CA PHE A 423 0.08 -19.47 11.25
C PHE A 423 -0.32 -18.53 12.38
N LEU A 424 -1.01 -17.43 12.06
CA LEU A 424 -1.48 -16.47 13.04
C LEU A 424 -2.49 -17.08 14.01
N GLU A 425 -3.43 -17.92 13.56
CA GLU A 425 -4.39 -18.62 14.44
C GLU A 425 -3.69 -19.52 15.46
N ARG A 426 -2.63 -20.23 15.05
CA ARG A 426 -1.82 -21.04 15.97
C ARG A 426 -1.06 -20.17 16.97
N VAL A 427 -0.50 -19.04 16.53
CA VAL A 427 0.15 -18.07 17.43
C VAL A 427 -0.86 -17.48 18.41
N THR A 428 -2.06 -17.11 17.96
CA THR A 428 -3.15 -16.61 18.80
C THR A 428 -3.50 -17.61 19.88
N ALA A 429 -3.73 -18.88 19.53
CA ALA A 429 -4.03 -19.94 20.49
C ALA A 429 -2.93 -20.06 21.55
N ARG A 430 -1.66 -20.04 21.12
CA ARG A 430 -0.52 -20.17 22.03
C ARG A 430 -0.32 -18.94 22.93
N VAL A 431 -0.55 -17.72 22.40
CA VAL A 431 -0.50 -16.49 23.20
C VAL A 431 -1.59 -16.48 24.27
N ARG A 432 -2.81 -16.94 23.96
CA ARG A 432 -3.89 -17.08 24.96
C ARG A 432 -3.48 -17.98 26.12
N GLU A 433 -2.90 -19.14 25.83
CA GLU A 433 -2.36 -20.05 26.86
C GLU A 433 -1.29 -19.38 27.73
N LEU A 434 -0.36 -18.64 27.13
CA LEU A 434 0.73 -17.96 27.85
C LEU A 434 0.25 -16.76 28.69
N LYS A 435 -0.79 -16.06 28.25
CA LYS A 435 -1.38 -14.91 28.97
C LYS A 435 -2.48 -15.31 29.97
N GLY A 436 -2.92 -16.57 29.94
CA GLY A 436 -4.00 -17.08 30.81
C GLY A 436 -5.37 -16.51 30.46
N ALA A 437 -5.60 -16.24 29.16
CA ALA A 437 -6.81 -15.63 28.62
C ALA A 437 -7.84 -16.66 28.13
#